data_AF-A0A957GPR4-F1
#
_entry.id   AF-A0A957GPR4-F1
#
_cell.length_a   1.000
_cell.length_b   1.000
_cell.length_c   1.000
_cell.angle_alpha   90.00
_cell.angle_beta   90.00
_cell.angle_gamma   90.00
#
_symmetry.space_group_name_H-M   'P 1'
#
loop_
_entity.id
_entity.type
_entity.pdbx_description
1 polymer ?
#
loop_
_entity_poly.entity_id
_entity_poly.type
_entity_poly.pdbx_seq_one_letter_code
_entity_poly.pdbx_strand_id
1 'polypeptide(L)'
;MRPLPAANAKTTGQISRDHSIEVIEPNADVTFPVLNLVGGKWTTFRAFAEQTTDRVLARLGKQRQMSTEDLPIGGGKAYPQSAQARAAWIEGQSKTTGLSNAQIDQLFQRYGTVAALIGAEIAARRDQGADQPLQHAPSYLRGEVDYL
;
A
#
# COMPACT_ATOMS: atom_id res chain seq x y z
N MET A 1 19.36 4.43 -0.13
CA MET A 1 20.23 3.26 -0.42
C MET A 1 19.38 2.16 -1.04
N ARG A 2 19.86 1.45 -2.08
CA ARG A 2 19.16 0.28 -2.64
C ARG A 2 19.79 -0.98 -2.06
N PRO A 3 19.05 -1.87 -1.37
CA PRO A 3 19.59 -3.14 -0.94
C PRO A 3 19.79 -4.00 -2.19
N LEU A 4 21.04 -4.27 -2.54
CA LEU A 4 21.41 -5.11 -3.67
C LEU A 4 22.12 -6.36 -3.14
N PRO A 5 22.04 -7.50 -3.85
CA PRO A 5 22.89 -8.63 -3.55
C PRO A 5 24.36 -8.20 -3.53
N ALA A 6 25.10 -8.69 -2.53
CA ALA A 6 26.54 -8.51 -2.50
C ALA A 6 27.14 -9.20 -3.72
N ALA A 7 27.70 -8.43 -4.64
CA ALA A 7 28.38 -8.93 -5.82
C ALA A 7 29.80 -8.37 -5.85
N ASN A 8 30.79 -9.20 -6.20
CA ASN A 8 32.17 -8.78 -6.49
C ASN A 8 32.23 -8.05 -7.85
N ALA A 9 31.43 -7.00 -8.03
CA ALA A 9 31.32 -6.24 -9.26
C ALA A 9 32.21 -4.98 -9.18
N LYS A 10 33.09 -4.80 -10.17
CA LYS A 10 34.01 -3.64 -10.23
C LYS A 10 33.29 -2.31 -10.43
N THR A 11 32.03 -2.32 -10.87
CA THR A 11 31.18 -1.14 -11.03
C THR A 11 29.74 -1.44 -10.62
N THR A 12 29.05 -0.45 -10.04
CA THR A 12 27.67 -0.54 -9.54
C THR A 12 26.63 -0.90 -10.61
N GLY A 13 26.95 -0.69 -11.90
CA GLY A 13 26.09 -1.05 -13.03
C GLY A 13 26.04 -2.53 -13.37
N GLN A 14 26.97 -3.34 -12.85
CA GLN A 14 27.07 -4.78 -13.11
C GLN A 14 26.35 -5.64 -12.06
N ILE A 15 25.85 -5.03 -10.98
CA ILE A 15 25.09 -5.73 -9.95
C ILE A 15 23.69 -5.98 -10.50
N SER A 16 23.28 -7.25 -10.55
CA SER A 16 21.93 -7.63 -10.98
C SER A 16 20.89 -6.83 -10.19
N ARG A 17 19.89 -6.30 -10.92
CA ARG A 17 18.76 -5.58 -10.33
C ARG A 17 17.56 -6.50 -10.09
N ASP A 18 17.74 -7.80 -10.30
CA ASP A 18 16.71 -8.78 -10.02
C ASP A 18 16.67 -9.09 -8.52
N HIS A 19 15.54 -9.64 -8.10
CA HIS A 19 15.37 -10.10 -6.73
C HIS A 19 15.88 -11.54 -6.58
N SER A 20 16.34 -11.89 -5.38
CA SER A 20 16.67 -13.27 -5.03
C SER A 20 16.12 -13.63 -3.65
N ILE A 21 15.97 -14.93 -3.42
CA ILE A 21 15.56 -15.51 -2.13
C ILE A 21 16.70 -16.43 -1.70
N GLU A 22 17.50 -15.96 -0.75
CA GLU A 22 18.53 -16.80 -0.13
C GLU A 22 17.93 -17.53 1.05
N VAL A 23 18.15 -18.84 1.16
CA VAL A 23 17.64 -19.62 2.29
C VAL A 23 18.79 -20.07 3.18
N ILE A 24 18.70 -19.71 4.45
CA ILE A 24 19.53 -20.29 5.50
C ILE A 24 18.71 -21.43 6.10
N GLU A 25 19.13 -22.66 5.85
CA GLU A 25 18.48 -23.85 6.42
C GLU A 25 18.76 -23.98 7.92
N PRO A 26 17.92 -24.70 8.68
CA PRO A 26 18.10 -24.90 10.11
C PRO A 26 19.51 -25.39 10.49
N ASN A 27 20.04 -24.88 11.59
CA ASN A 27 21.31 -25.28 12.18
C ASN A 27 21.20 -25.38 13.72
N ALA A 28 22.33 -25.51 14.41
CA ALA A 28 22.36 -25.65 15.87
C ALA A 28 21.81 -24.44 16.64
N ASP A 29 21.91 -23.24 16.05
CA ASP A 29 21.50 -21.98 16.69
C ASP A 29 20.08 -21.55 16.27
N VAL A 30 19.68 -21.87 15.03
CA VAL A 30 18.38 -21.51 14.46
C VAL A 30 17.71 -22.77 13.92
N THR A 31 16.65 -23.24 14.58
CA THR A 31 16.00 -24.52 14.27
C THR A 31 14.93 -24.43 13.18
N PHE A 32 14.88 -23.34 12.42
CA PHE A 32 13.89 -23.11 11.36
C PHE A 32 14.56 -22.44 10.14
N PRO A 33 14.05 -22.66 8.93
CA PRO A 33 14.60 -22.04 7.74
C PRO A 33 14.33 -20.53 7.74
N VAL A 34 15.32 -19.74 7.32
CA VAL A 34 15.20 -18.28 7.15
C VAL A 34 15.28 -17.96 5.67
N LEU A 35 14.23 -17.34 5.13
CA LEU A 35 14.20 -16.87 3.74
C LEU A 35 14.55 -15.37 3.74
N ASN A 36 15.70 -15.05 3.18
CA ASN A 36 16.19 -13.68 3.02
C ASN A 36 15.81 -13.15 1.65
N LEU A 37 14.99 -12.11 1.62
CA LEU A 37 14.57 -11.45 0.38
C LEU A 37 15.56 -10.34 0.06
N VAL A 38 16.30 -10.48 -1.04
CA VAL A 38 17.34 -9.53 -1.43
C VAL A 38 16.94 -8.82 -2.72
N GLY A 39 17.06 -7.49 -2.75
CA GLY A 39 16.63 -6.69 -3.89
C GLY A 39 15.11 -6.50 -3.94
N GLY A 40 14.54 -6.60 -5.15
CA GLY A 40 13.12 -6.34 -5.39
C GLY A 40 12.83 -4.89 -5.76
N LYS A 41 12.31 -4.68 -6.97
CA LYS A 41 11.87 -3.34 -7.41
C LYS A 41 10.44 -3.12 -6.93
N TRP A 42 10.07 -1.86 -6.73
CA TRP A 42 8.66 -1.50 -6.51
C TRP A 42 7.76 -2.04 -7.62
N THR A 43 8.22 -2.09 -8.88
CA THR A 43 7.44 -2.62 -10.00
C THR A 43 7.29 -4.14 -9.99
N THR A 44 8.10 -4.88 -9.23
CA THR A 44 8.08 -6.35 -9.17
C THR A 44 7.65 -6.88 -7.81
N PHE A 45 7.26 -6.01 -6.87
CA PHE A 45 7.00 -6.41 -5.48
C PHE A 45 5.94 -7.51 -5.36
N ARG A 46 4.86 -7.44 -6.15
CA ARG A 46 3.76 -8.42 -6.09
C ARG A 46 4.21 -9.80 -6.57
N ALA A 47 4.86 -9.87 -7.74
CA ALA A 47 5.41 -11.12 -8.26
C ALA A 47 6.51 -11.69 -7.35
N PHE A 48 7.33 -10.84 -6.74
CA PHE A 48 8.35 -11.29 -5.80
C PHE A 48 7.73 -11.86 -4.50
N ALA A 49 6.70 -11.19 -3.97
CA ALA A 49 5.94 -11.69 -2.83
C ALA A 49 5.23 -13.01 -3.15
N GLU A 50 4.71 -13.17 -4.36
CA GLU A 50 4.11 -14.42 -4.83
C GLU A 50 5.12 -15.58 -4.81
N GLN A 51 6.27 -15.40 -5.46
CA GLN A 51 7.36 -16.39 -5.49
C GLN A 51 7.86 -16.75 -4.07
N THR A 52 8.00 -15.74 -3.21
CA THR A 52 8.39 -15.96 -1.81
C THR A 52 7.35 -16.80 -1.08
N THR A 53 6.07 -16.48 -1.26
CA THR A 53 4.98 -17.21 -0.62
C THR A 53 4.92 -18.65 -1.11
N ASP A 54 5.17 -18.93 -2.39
CA ASP A 54 5.21 -20.31 -2.91
C ASP A 54 6.34 -21.12 -2.26
N ARG A 55 7.53 -20.52 -2.06
CA ARG A 55 8.64 -21.17 -1.35
C ARG A 55 8.30 -21.49 0.10
N VAL A 56 7.59 -20.59 0.79
CA VAL A 56 7.14 -20.79 2.18
C VAL A 56 6.06 -21.88 2.24
N LEU A 57 5.04 -21.81 1.39
CA LEU A 57 3.94 -22.77 1.36
C LEU A 57 4.42 -24.20 1.06
N ALA A 58 5.36 -24.36 0.12
CA ALA A 58 5.97 -25.65 -0.19
C ALA A 58 6.64 -26.27 1.04
N ARG A 59 7.40 -25.48 1.82
CA ARG A 59 8.04 -25.94 3.07
C ARG A 59 7.03 -26.28 4.17
N LEU A 60 5.92 -25.56 4.22
CA LEU A 60 4.84 -25.81 5.18
C LEU A 60 3.91 -26.97 4.76
N GLY A 61 4.08 -27.54 3.56
CA GLY A 61 3.15 -28.53 3.01
C GLY A 61 1.74 -27.98 2.82
N LYS A 62 1.61 -26.66 2.59
CA LYS A 62 0.32 -25.97 2.43
C LYS A 62 0.07 -25.59 0.97
N GLN A 63 -1.20 -25.53 0.60
CA GLN A 63 -1.62 -25.02 -0.70
C GLN A 63 -1.99 -23.54 -0.62
N ARG A 64 -1.76 -22.81 -1.71
CA ARG A 64 -2.21 -21.43 -1.87
C ARG A 64 -3.73 -21.39 -1.97
N GLN A 65 -4.35 -20.51 -1.21
CA GLN A 65 -5.82 -20.35 -1.20
C GLN A 65 -6.29 -19.19 -2.08
N MET A 66 -5.44 -18.19 -2.29
CA MET A 66 -5.80 -16.97 -3.04
C MET A 66 -4.56 -16.38 -3.73
N SER A 67 -4.76 -15.85 -4.93
CA SER A 67 -3.76 -15.03 -5.63
C SER A 67 -3.92 -13.56 -5.28
N THR A 68 -2.81 -12.81 -5.29
CA THR A 68 -2.82 -11.35 -5.13
C THR A 68 -2.69 -10.61 -6.47
N GLU A 69 -2.57 -11.34 -7.59
CA GLU A 69 -2.34 -10.82 -8.94
C GLU A 69 -3.28 -9.66 -9.29
N ASP A 70 -4.58 -9.92 -9.18
CA ASP A 70 -5.64 -8.96 -9.51
C ASP A 70 -6.23 -8.26 -8.27
N LEU A 71 -5.67 -8.49 -7.07
CA LEU A 71 -6.21 -7.90 -5.85
C LEU A 71 -5.94 -6.39 -5.82
N PRO A 72 -6.98 -5.54 -5.72
CA PRO A 72 -6.82 -4.11 -5.54
C PRO A 72 -6.17 -3.81 -4.20
N ILE A 73 -5.31 -2.80 -4.16
CA ILE A 73 -4.57 -2.39 -2.95
C ILE A 73 -5.20 -1.12 -2.39
N GLY A 74 -5.54 -1.16 -1.10
CA GLY A 74 -6.06 -0.01 -0.36
C GLY A 74 -7.23 0.66 -1.08
N GLY A 75 -7.06 1.96 -1.37
CA GLY A 75 -8.04 2.77 -2.10
C GLY A 75 -8.33 2.36 -3.54
N GLY A 76 -7.61 1.38 -4.09
CA GLY A 76 -7.93 0.79 -5.38
C GLY A 76 -9.16 -0.13 -5.34
N LYS A 77 -9.62 -0.56 -4.17
CA LYS A 77 -10.80 -1.41 -4.03
C LYS A 77 -12.06 -0.61 -4.37
N ALA A 78 -12.90 -1.16 -5.26
CA ALA A 78 -14.11 -0.50 -5.76
C ALA A 78 -13.84 0.90 -6.37
N TYR A 79 -12.66 1.08 -6.97
CA TYR A 79 -12.27 2.35 -7.57
C TYR A 79 -13.16 2.68 -8.79
N PRO A 80 -13.77 3.88 -8.86
CA PRO A 80 -14.57 4.31 -10.00
C PRO A 80 -13.79 4.25 -11.33
N GLN A 81 -14.36 3.57 -12.33
CA GLN A 81 -13.69 3.30 -13.61
C GLN A 81 -13.97 4.36 -14.70
N SER A 82 -14.77 5.39 -14.40
CA SER A 82 -15.08 6.47 -15.33
C SER A 82 -15.16 7.82 -14.62
N ALA A 83 -14.99 8.91 -15.38
CA ALA A 83 -15.13 10.26 -14.84
C ALA A 83 -16.52 10.49 -14.24
N GLN A 84 -17.58 9.95 -14.88
CA GLN A 84 -18.95 10.02 -14.37
C GLN A 84 -19.11 9.24 -13.05
N ALA A 85 -18.57 8.02 -12.97
CA ALA A 85 -18.62 7.22 -11.75
C ALA A 85 -17.85 7.89 -10.61
N ARG A 86 -16.70 8.52 -10.92
CA ARG A 86 -15.91 9.28 -9.95
C ARG A 86 -16.67 10.50 -9.43
N ALA A 87 -17.30 11.27 -10.33
CA ALA A 87 -18.11 12.42 -9.95
C ALA A 87 -19.28 12.02 -9.04
N ALA A 88 -20.00 10.94 -9.40
CA ALA A 88 -21.09 10.40 -8.59
C ALA A 88 -20.59 9.89 -7.22
N TRP A 89 -19.43 9.24 -7.17
CA TRP A 89 -18.81 8.79 -5.93
C TRP A 89 -18.48 9.98 -5.01
N ILE A 90 -17.85 11.03 -5.55
CA ILE A 90 -17.50 12.24 -4.80
C ILE A 90 -18.76 12.92 -4.25
N GLU A 91 -19.79 13.08 -5.08
CA GLU A 91 -21.06 13.67 -4.65
C GLU A 91 -21.72 12.85 -3.54
N GLY A 92 -21.71 11.51 -3.65
CA GLY A 92 -22.25 10.62 -2.61
C GLY A 92 -21.51 10.74 -1.28
N GLN A 93 -20.17 10.79 -1.31
CA GLN A 93 -19.36 10.96 -0.09
C GLN A 93 -19.54 12.35 0.53
N SER A 94 -19.63 13.38 -0.31
CA SER A 94 -19.90 14.75 0.13
C SER A 94 -21.24 14.85 0.87
N LYS A 95 -22.31 14.24 0.33
CA LYS A 95 -23.62 14.14 1.01
C LYS A 95 -23.56 13.39 2.35
N THR A 96 -22.76 12.32 2.42
CA THR A 96 -22.68 11.46 3.61
C THR A 96 -21.85 12.10 4.73
N THR A 97 -20.75 12.77 4.38
CA THR A 97 -19.77 13.32 5.33
C THR A 97 -20.02 14.81 5.64
N GLY A 98 -20.80 15.49 4.79
CA GLY A 98 -20.98 16.94 4.84
C GLY A 98 -19.71 17.72 4.49
N LEU A 99 -18.68 17.10 3.93
CA LEU A 99 -17.50 17.77 3.39
C LEU A 99 -17.79 18.26 1.97
N SER A 100 -17.15 19.35 1.55
CA SER A 100 -17.31 19.83 0.17
C SER A 100 -16.80 18.82 -0.85
N ASN A 101 -17.36 18.85 -2.07
CA ASN A 101 -16.88 18.02 -3.18
C ASN A 101 -15.37 18.21 -3.41
N ALA A 102 -14.85 19.43 -3.23
CA ALA A 102 -13.42 19.73 -3.38
C ALA A 102 -12.56 19.03 -2.31
N GLN A 103 -13.01 18.99 -1.06
CA GLN A 103 -12.31 18.28 0.03
C GLN A 103 -12.32 16.77 -0.21
N ILE A 104 -13.47 16.20 -0.59
CA ILE A 104 -13.58 14.79 -0.94
C ILE A 104 -12.71 14.44 -2.14
N ASP A 105 -12.67 15.32 -3.15
CA ASP A 105 -11.82 15.14 -4.33
C ASP A 105 -10.33 15.11 -3.95
N GLN A 106 -9.87 16.01 -3.09
CA GLN A 106 -8.49 16.02 -2.57
C GLN A 106 -8.15 14.73 -1.81
N LEU A 107 -9.03 14.29 -0.91
CA LEU A 107 -8.85 13.02 -0.20
C LEU A 107 -8.82 11.85 -1.19
N PHE A 108 -9.72 11.82 -2.17
CA PHE A 108 -9.78 10.75 -3.17
C PHE A 108 -8.53 10.71 -4.05
N GLN A 109 -7.97 11.86 -4.43
CA GLN A 109 -6.72 11.91 -5.20
C GLN A 109 -5.55 11.30 -4.42
N ARG A 110 -5.50 11.47 -3.09
CA ARG A 110 -4.42 10.95 -2.24
C ARG A 110 -4.63 9.49 -1.83
N TYR A 111 -5.87 9.11 -1.52
CA TYR A 111 -6.18 7.85 -0.84
C TYR A 111 -7.10 6.92 -1.63
N GLY A 112 -7.54 7.30 -2.83
CA GLY A 112 -8.56 6.56 -3.59
C GLY A 112 -9.84 6.40 -2.77
N THR A 113 -10.46 5.21 -2.81
CA THR A 113 -11.72 4.96 -2.10
C THR A 113 -11.58 4.90 -0.58
N VAL A 114 -10.37 4.83 -0.01
CA VAL A 114 -10.14 4.98 1.44
C VAL A 114 -10.53 6.39 1.92
N ALA A 115 -10.61 7.37 1.02
CA ALA A 115 -11.13 8.70 1.32
C ALA A 115 -12.54 8.68 1.93
N ALA A 116 -13.36 7.65 1.69
CA ALA A 116 -14.64 7.49 2.36
C ALA A 116 -14.49 7.29 3.88
N LEU A 117 -13.52 6.45 4.30
CA LEU A 117 -13.25 6.19 5.71
C LEU A 117 -12.67 7.43 6.39
N ILE A 118 -11.71 8.09 5.74
CA ILE A 118 -11.11 9.32 6.25
C ILE A 118 -12.16 10.43 6.35
N GLY A 119 -13.00 10.60 5.33
CA GLY A 119 -14.08 11.58 5.33
C GLY A 119 -15.11 11.32 6.43
N ALA A 120 -15.43 10.04 6.70
CA ALA A 120 -16.31 9.67 7.81
C ALA A 120 -15.70 9.99 9.18
N GLU A 121 -14.39 9.74 9.37
CA GLU A 121 -13.70 10.10 10.62
C GLU A 121 -13.67 11.61 10.85
N ILE A 122 -13.38 12.38 9.80
CA ILE A 122 -13.42 13.85 9.85
C ILE A 122 -14.83 14.34 10.20
N ALA A 123 -15.87 13.75 9.60
CA ALA A 123 -17.25 14.11 9.91
C ALA A 123 -17.60 13.82 11.37
N ALA A 124 -17.13 12.68 11.92
CA ALA A 124 -17.39 12.28 13.30
C ALA A 124 -16.72 13.20 14.34
N ARG A 125 -15.59 13.83 14.00
CA ARG A 125 -14.83 14.74 14.88
C ARG A 125 -14.88 16.20 14.44
N ARG A 126 -15.91 16.59 13.69
CA ARG A 126 -16.05 17.94 13.15
C ARG A 126 -16.10 19.00 14.27
N ASP A 127 -16.72 18.68 15.39
CA ASP A 127 -16.78 19.51 16.60
C ASP A 127 -15.40 19.82 17.19
N GLN A 128 -14.40 18.97 16.93
CA GLN A 128 -13.00 19.15 17.32
C GLN A 128 -12.18 19.88 16.26
N GLY A 129 -12.82 20.36 15.18
CA GLY A 129 -12.17 21.05 14.08
C GLY A 129 -11.39 20.13 13.14
N ALA A 130 -11.77 18.85 13.06
CA ALA A 130 -11.15 17.87 12.17
C ALA A 130 -11.27 18.24 10.68
N ASP A 131 -12.29 19.03 10.31
CA ASP A 131 -12.52 19.52 8.96
C ASP A 131 -11.75 20.82 8.63
N GLN A 132 -10.97 21.33 9.59
CA GLN A 132 -10.18 22.54 9.40
C GLN A 132 -8.88 22.22 8.64
N PRO A 133 -8.47 23.07 7.69
CA PRO A 133 -7.18 22.94 7.04
C PRO A 133 -6.00 23.12 8.01
N LEU A 134 -4.86 22.50 7.71
CA LEU A 134 -3.61 22.79 8.41
C LEU A 134 -3.10 24.20 8.06
N GLN A 135 -2.62 24.93 9.06
CA GLN A 135 -2.16 26.33 8.93
C GLN A 135 -1.10 26.51 7.83
N HIS A 136 -0.14 25.60 7.72
CA HIS A 136 0.97 25.68 6.77
C HIS A 136 0.83 24.72 5.58
N ALA A 137 -0.30 24.00 5.49
CA ALA A 137 -0.57 23.04 4.42
C ALA A 137 -2.09 22.94 4.19
N PRO A 138 -2.72 24.00 3.64
CA PRO A 138 -4.18 24.12 3.59
C PRO A 138 -4.86 23.09 2.67
N SER A 139 -4.10 22.33 1.89
CA SER A 139 -4.61 21.19 1.12
C SER A 139 -4.87 19.95 1.97
N TYR A 140 -4.41 19.91 3.24
CA TYR A 140 -4.64 18.82 4.19
C TYR A 140 -5.60 19.26 5.29
N LEU A 141 -6.46 18.34 5.71
CA LEU A 141 -7.36 18.55 6.85
C LEU A 141 -6.74 18.00 8.13
N ARG A 142 -7.08 18.56 9.29
CA ARG A 142 -6.59 18.04 10.59
C ARG A 142 -6.94 16.57 10.80
N GLY A 143 -8.21 16.21 10.61
CA GLY A 143 -8.67 14.84 10.81
C GLY A 143 -8.14 13.85 9.76
N GLU A 144 -7.64 14.32 8.61
CA GLU A 144 -6.90 13.48 7.68
C GLU A 144 -5.55 13.05 8.27
N VAL A 145 -4.86 13.94 8.98
CA VAL A 145 -3.59 13.62 9.66
C VAL A 145 -3.83 12.76 10.88
N ASP A 146 -4.87 13.04 11.67
CA ASP A 146 -5.20 12.25 12.87
C ASP A 146 -5.62 10.81 12.54
N TYR A 147 -6.03 10.55 11.30
CA TYR A 147 -6.37 9.21 10.83
C TYR A 147 -5.12 8.35 10.49
N LEU A 148 -4.01 8.99 10.09
CA LEU A 148 -2.78 8.32 9.65
C LEU A 148 -1.96 7.79 10.85
#